data_AF-A0A943K1L2-F1
#
_entry.id   AF-A0A943K1L2-F1
#
_cell.length_a   1.000
_cell.length_b   1.000
_cell.length_c   1.000
_cell.angle_alpha   90.00
_cell.angle_beta   90.00
_cell.angle_gamma   90.00
#
_symmetry.space_group_name_H-M   'P 1'
#
loop_
_entity.id
_entity.type
_entity.pdbx_description
1 polymer ?
#
loop_
_entity_poly.entity_id
_entity_poly.type
_entity_poly.pdbx_seq_one_letter_code
_entity_poly.pdbx_strand_id
1 'polypeptide(L)'
;MINKNYCMSHYLAFRFIKNENINFFENLSHKVYKPKPENELLPVKNIDDIECIIKEKIKKFYVPNKTAILLSGGIDSAILASYLPKDTIAYTFKCIADGAIDETEAAKKYCDTYGLKQEIIEMHWSDFEELTPEILEYDGVPFHSIEVQLVKAAKYAKSQGINRLIIGESADLIFGGMDKLLSKDWDFNDFVERYNFINPEDILKEYINIREVYEKYRLPKDKIDFLKFMDEIFAIESSTSYMHAFNKEGIEYLDPYSFMKMTEPLDLKRIRNGEPKYLIRELFAKRYPDLKIPDKIPMPRATEQWLKAWKGPQRVEFRQGGGGFSGDQKWLLWCLEKFLDKYDKQ
;
A
#
# COMPACT_ATOMS: atom_id res chain seq x y z
N MET A 1 -24.96 -10.08 0.28
CA MET A 1 -25.55 -9.81 -1.05
C MET A 1 -24.55 -10.23 -2.11
N ILE A 2 -25.00 -10.85 -3.20
CA ILE A 2 -24.12 -11.21 -4.33
C ILE A 2 -24.33 -10.20 -5.44
N ASN A 3 -23.26 -9.53 -5.88
CA ASN A 3 -23.30 -8.59 -6.98
C ASN A 3 -21.93 -8.49 -7.66
N LYS A 4 -21.70 -9.39 -8.63
CA LYS A 4 -20.45 -9.49 -9.39
C LYS A 4 -20.09 -8.18 -10.11
N ASN A 5 -21.06 -7.51 -10.75
CA ASN A 5 -20.81 -6.25 -11.47
C ASN A 5 -20.39 -5.11 -10.52
N TYR A 6 -20.99 -5.05 -9.33
CA TYR A 6 -20.55 -4.12 -8.27
C TYR A 6 -19.10 -4.37 -7.87
N CYS A 7 -18.78 -5.62 -7.56
CA CYS A 7 -17.46 -6.03 -7.10
C CYS A 7 -16.36 -5.80 -8.14
N MET A 8 -16.60 -6.19 -9.40
CA MET A 8 -15.66 -5.93 -10.51
C MET A 8 -15.41 -4.42 -10.69
N SER A 9 -16.48 -3.62 -10.74
CA SER A 9 -16.36 -2.17 -10.95
C SER A 9 -15.62 -1.47 -9.82
N HIS A 10 -15.90 -1.85 -8.56
CA HIS A 10 -15.22 -1.26 -7.40
C HIS A 10 -13.74 -1.68 -7.33
N TYR A 11 -13.44 -2.96 -7.55
CA TYR A 11 -12.06 -3.43 -7.55
C TYR A 11 -11.23 -2.76 -8.66
N LEU A 12 -11.76 -2.62 -9.87
CA LEU A 12 -11.01 -1.96 -10.96
C LEU A 12 -10.82 -0.46 -10.72
N ALA A 13 -11.83 0.23 -10.18
CA ALA A 13 -11.74 1.67 -9.93
C ALA A 13 -10.87 2.02 -8.71
N PHE A 14 -10.92 1.21 -7.64
CA PHE A 14 -10.34 1.53 -6.33
C PHE A 14 -9.31 0.53 -5.81
N ARG A 15 -9.07 -0.60 -6.50
CA ARG A 15 -8.20 -1.74 -6.10
C ARG A 15 -8.70 -2.59 -4.94
N PHE A 16 -9.89 -2.29 -4.41
CA PHE A 16 -10.54 -3.05 -3.34
C PHE A 16 -12.06 -2.90 -3.38
N ILE A 17 -12.76 -3.65 -2.54
CA ILE A 17 -14.21 -3.54 -2.33
C ILE A 17 -14.46 -3.08 -0.90
N LYS A 18 -14.97 -1.87 -0.73
CA LYS A 18 -15.20 -1.29 0.62
C LYS A 18 -16.33 -1.97 1.40
N ASN A 19 -17.37 -2.44 0.70
CA ASN A 19 -18.57 -2.99 1.33
C ASN A 19 -18.47 -4.51 1.51
N GLU A 20 -18.09 -4.93 2.72
CA GLU A 20 -17.96 -6.35 3.13
C GLU A 20 -19.24 -7.18 2.96
N ASN A 21 -20.41 -6.53 2.82
CA ASN A 21 -21.70 -7.21 2.63
C ASN A 21 -22.01 -7.55 1.17
N ILE A 22 -21.20 -7.11 0.21
CA ILE A 22 -21.39 -7.36 -1.22
C ILE A 22 -20.23 -8.19 -1.76
N ASN A 23 -20.51 -9.42 -2.17
CA ASN A 23 -19.49 -10.38 -2.62
C ASN A 23 -19.69 -10.78 -4.09
N PHE A 24 -18.62 -11.29 -4.71
CA PHE A 24 -18.64 -11.78 -6.09
C PHE A 24 -19.52 -13.01 -6.27
N PHE A 25 -19.39 -13.99 -5.37
CA PHE A 25 -20.02 -15.31 -5.46
C PHE A 25 -20.57 -15.74 -4.09
N GLU A 26 -21.49 -16.71 -4.10
CA GLU A 26 -22.00 -17.31 -2.87
C GLU A 26 -20.89 -17.95 -2.04
N ASN A 27 -21.05 -17.93 -0.72
CA ASN A 27 -20.10 -18.49 0.26
C ASN A 27 -18.71 -17.82 0.29
N LEU A 28 -18.51 -16.71 -0.43
CA LEU A 28 -17.34 -15.85 -0.26
C LEU A 28 -17.67 -14.68 0.67
N SER A 29 -16.64 -14.25 1.40
CA SER A 29 -16.67 -13.07 2.23
C SER A 29 -15.28 -12.46 2.27
N HIS A 30 -15.21 -11.13 2.35
CA HIS A 30 -13.96 -10.41 2.51
C HIS A 30 -14.07 -9.45 3.71
N LYS A 31 -12.91 -9.00 4.18
CA LYS A 31 -12.80 -7.97 5.21
C LYS A 31 -12.03 -6.78 4.65
N VAL A 32 -12.24 -5.63 5.26
CA VAL A 32 -11.45 -4.42 5.00
C VAL A 32 -10.90 -3.90 6.31
N TYR A 33 -9.76 -3.23 6.22
CA TYR A 33 -9.16 -2.58 7.36
C TYR A 33 -10.12 -1.60 8.02
N LYS A 34 -10.17 -1.62 9.36
CA LYS A 34 -10.91 -0.64 10.14
C LYS A 34 -9.90 0.32 10.75
N PRO A 35 -9.94 1.63 10.42
CA PRO A 35 -9.08 2.62 11.04
C PRO A 35 -9.18 2.59 12.57
N LYS A 36 -8.06 2.90 13.23
CA LYS A 36 -8.03 3.03 14.68
C LYS A 36 -9.02 4.12 15.12
N PRO A 37 -9.76 3.91 16.22
CA PRO A 37 -10.69 4.91 16.70
C PRO A 37 -9.92 6.14 17.18
N GLU A 38 -10.56 7.31 17.10
CA GLU A 38 -9.93 8.61 17.38
C GLU A 38 -9.27 8.68 18.76
N ASN A 39 -9.84 8.02 19.77
CA ASN A 39 -9.31 7.98 21.13
C ASN A 39 -8.03 7.13 21.30
N GLU A 40 -7.65 6.35 20.29
CA GLU A 40 -6.38 5.61 20.25
C GLU A 40 -5.27 6.35 19.49
N LEU A 41 -5.62 7.43 18.77
CA LEU A 41 -4.66 8.25 18.04
C LEU A 41 -3.97 9.25 18.97
N LEU A 42 -2.66 9.35 18.81
CA LEU A 42 -1.78 10.20 19.60
C LEU A 42 -1.51 11.50 18.81
N PRO A 43 -1.72 12.67 19.43
CA PRO A 43 -1.51 13.95 18.76
C PRO A 43 -0.02 14.18 18.49
N VAL A 44 0.30 14.65 17.28
CA VAL A 44 1.66 15.05 16.89
C VAL A 44 1.67 16.46 16.30
N LYS A 45 2.62 17.28 16.75
CA LYS A 45 2.83 18.65 16.26
C LYS A 45 4.22 18.84 15.66
N ASN A 46 5.22 18.14 16.19
CA ASN A 46 6.63 18.30 15.80
C ASN A 46 7.37 16.95 15.77
N ILE A 47 8.65 16.98 15.41
CA ILE A 47 9.48 15.76 15.28
C ILE A 47 9.74 15.04 16.61
N ASP A 48 9.72 15.74 17.74
CA ASP A 48 9.95 15.15 19.06
C ASP A 48 8.74 14.33 19.51
N ASP A 49 7.51 14.77 19.18
CA ASP A 49 6.29 13.99 19.39
C ASP A 49 6.35 12.68 18.59
N ILE A 50 6.71 12.78 17.30
CA ILE A 50 6.85 11.62 16.40
C ILE A 50 7.91 10.64 16.95
N GLU A 51 9.09 11.15 17.32
CA GLU A 51 10.16 10.34 17.90
C GLU A 51 9.75 9.66 19.21
N CYS A 52 9.04 10.38 20.09
CA CYS A 52 8.54 9.85 21.36
C CYS A 52 7.61 8.65 21.12
N ILE A 53 6.64 8.81 20.23
CA ILE A 53 5.67 7.76 19.89
C ILE A 53 6.36 6.56 19.24
N ILE A 54 7.25 6.79 18.26
CA ILE A 54 8.00 5.70 17.60
C ILE A 54 8.77 4.87 18.64
N LYS A 55 9.53 5.54 19.53
CA LYS A 55 10.30 4.86 20.57
C LYS A 55 9.39 4.07 21.52
N GLU A 56 8.28 4.66 21.94
CA GLU A 56 7.33 4.00 22.85
C GLU A 56 6.72 2.74 22.21
N LYS A 57 6.20 2.85 20.97
CA LYS A 57 5.55 1.74 20.27
C LYS A 57 6.53 0.64 19.94
N ILE A 58 7.71 0.97 19.41
CA ILE A 58 8.77 -0.02 19.13
C ILE A 58 9.21 -0.71 20.41
N LYS A 59 9.45 0.03 21.51
CA LYS A 59 9.85 -0.56 22.79
C LYS A 59 8.84 -1.57 23.33
N LYS A 60 7.54 -1.32 23.16
CA LYS A 60 6.47 -2.23 23.60
C LYS A 60 6.32 -3.46 22.70
N PHE A 61 6.55 -3.29 21.40
CA PHE A 61 6.33 -4.32 20.39
C PHE A 61 7.53 -5.24 20.18
N TYR A 62 8.74 -4.70 20.29
CA TYR A 62 9.97 -5.38 19.92
C TYR A 62 10.27 -6.56 20.86
N VAL A 63 10.51 -7.72 20.26
CA VAL A 63 11.00 -8.92 20.97
C VAL A 63 12.28 -9.40 20.28
N PRO A 64 13.41 -9.51 21.02
CA PRO A 64 14.67 -9.98 20.45
C PRO A 64 14.52 -11.31 19.70
N ASN A 65 15.11 -11.39 18.51
CA ASN A 65 15.08 -12.58 17.64
C ASN A 65 13.67 -13.03 17.18
N LYS A 66 12.65 -12.20 17.41
CA LYS A 66 11.27 -12.44 16.97
C LYS A 66 10.72 -11.30 16.11
N THR A 67 11.36 -10.14 16.16
CA THR A 67 11.00 -8.94 15.42
C THR A 67 12.00 -8.65 14.31
N ALA A 68 11.49 -8.30 13.12
CA ALA A 68 12.23 -7.74 12.01
C ALA A 68 11.52 -6.48 11.48
N ILE A 69 12.16 -5.76 10.55
CA ILE A 69 11.58 -4.61 9.86
C ILE A 69 11.54 -4.85 8.36
N LEU A 70 10.46 -4.39 7.70
CA LEU A 70 10.47 -4.21 6.25
C LEU A 70 11.14 -2.85 5.94
N LEU A 71 12.32 -2.89 5.34
CA LEU A 71 13.17 -1.73 5.10
C LEU A 71 13.31 -1.47 3.59
N SER A 72 12.75 -0.34 3.17
CA SER A 72 12.84 0.19 1.81
C SER A 72 13.98 1.22 1.71
N GLY A 73 14.17 1.77 0.51
CA GLY A 73 15.07 2.92 0.29
C GLY A 73 14.51 4.26 0.78
N GLY A 74 13.23 4.30 1.15
CA GLY A 74 12.53 5.51 1.58
C GLY A 74 12.83 5.94 3.02
N ILE A 75 12.54 7.20 3.32
CA ILE A 75 12.82 7.80 4.63
C ILE A 75 11.97 7.24 5.77
N ASP A 76 10.78 6.72 5.48
CA ASP A 76 9.80 6.33 6.50
C ASP A 76 10.30 5.09 7.26
N SER A 77 10.60 4.00 6.55
CA SER A 77 11.15 2.78 7.13
C SER A 77 12.58 2.99 7.67
N ALA A 78 13.37 3.88 7.05
CA ALA A 78 14.69 4.26 7.54
C ALA A 78 14.65 4.91 8.93
N ILE A 79 13.69 5.82 9.17
CA ILE A 79 13.52 6.41 10.51
C ILE A 79 13.19 5.35 11.53
N LEU A 80 12.26 4.42 11.22
CA LEU A 80 11.92 3.33 12.13
C LEU A 80 13.13 2.44 12.42
N ALA A 81 13.91 2.10 11.40
CA ALA A 81 15.16 1.34 11.52
C ALA A 81 16.16 1.99 12.49
N SER A 82 16.20 3.33 12.55
CA SER A 82 17.10 4.09 13.41
C SER A 82 16.86 3.94 14.93
N TYR A 83 15.75 3.29 15.31
CA TYR A 83 15.36 3.03 16.69
C TYR A 83 15.38 1.55 17.06
N LEU A 84 15.81 0.67 16.14
CA LEU A 84 15.91 -0.75 16.39
C LEU A 84 17.26 -1.12 17.01
N PRO A 85 17.31 -2.16 17.87
CA PRO A 85 18.58 -2.68 18.36
C PRO A 85 19.48 -3.17 17.22
N LYS A 86 20.79 -3.13 17.46
CA LYS A 86 21.78 -3.77 16.58
C LYS A 86 21.42 -5.23 16.33
N ASP A 87 21.84 -5.72 15.17
CA ASP A 87 21.59 -7.08 14.68
C ASP A 87 20.12 -7.41 14.38
N THR A 88 19.18 -6.45 14.51
CA THR A 88 17.79 -6.65 14.02
C THR A 88 17.81 -6.90 12.52
N ILE A 89 17.03 -7.90 12.06
CA ILE A 89 16.91 -8.23 10.65
C ILE A 89 16.04 -7.16 9.95
N ALA A 90 16.55 -6.68 8.81
CA ALA A 90 15.86 -5.75 7.94
C ALA A 90 15.68 -6.40 6.56
N TYR A 91 14.43 -6.71 6.20
CA TYR A 91 14.10 -7.29 4.91
C TYR A 91 13.91 -6.19 3.87
N THR A 92 14.65 -6.26 2.77
CA THR A 92 14.49 -5.36 1.62
C THR A 92 14.03 -6.15 0.40
N PHE A 93 12.97 -5.69 -0.24
CA PHE A 93 12.46 -6.34 -1.45
C PHE A 93 13.30 -5.94 -2.66
N LYS A 94 13.58 -6.92 -3.53
CA LYS A 94 14.25 -6.69 -4.81
C LYS A 94 13.48 -7.39 -5.92
N CYS A 95 12.81 -6.62 -6.77
CA CYS A 95 12.16 -7.17 -7.95
C CYS A 95 13.21 -7.57 -8.99
N ILE A 96 13.19 -8.82 -9.43
CA ILE A 96 14.07 -9.35 -10.46
C ILE A 96 13.38 -9.18 -11.83
N ALA A 97 13.66 -8.04 -12.45
CA ALA A 97 13.31 -7.76 -13.84
C ALA A 97 14.22 -6.65 -14.40
N ASP A 98 14.45 -6.66 -15.71
CA ASP A 98 15.25 -5.63 -16.37
C ASP A 98 14.59 -4.24 -16.25
N GLY A 99 15.33 -3.26 -15.72
CA GLY A 99 14.82 -1.91 -15.45
C GLY A 99 13.87 -1.80 -14.25
N ALA A 100 13.78 -2.82 -13.39
CA ALA A 100 13.07 -2.71 -12.12
C ALA A 100 13.78 -1.72 -11.17
N ILE A 101 12.99 -1.03 -10.34
CA ILE A 101 13.52 -0.18 -9.26
C ILE A 101 14.23 -1.07 -8.24
N ASP A 102 15.48 -0.72 -7.91
CA ASP A 102 16.28 -1.39 -6.88
C ASP A 102 16.62 -0.39 -5.76
N GLU A 103 16.16 -0.70 -4.56
CA GLU A 103 16.37 0.12 -3.36
C GLU A 103 17.39 -0.50 -2.39
N THR A 104 17.99 -1.64 -2.75
CA THR A 104 18.84 -2.43 -1.84
C THR A 104 20.05 -1.66 -1.35
N GLU A 105 20.70 -0.87 -2.20
CA GLU A 105 21.84 -0.03 -1.80
C GLU A 105 21.45 1.09 -0.82
N ALA A 106 20.29 1.71 -1.01
CA ALA A 106 19.80 2.76 -0.12
C ALA A 106 19.48 2.16 1.26
N ALA A 107 18.73 1.06 1.28
CA ALA A 107 18.42 0.32 2.52
C ALA A 107 19.69 -0.18 3.23
N LYS A 108 20.70 -0.64 2.49
CA LYS A 108 21.99 -1.08 3.04
C LYS A 108 22.70 0.02 3.82
N LYS A 109 22.68 1.27 3.33
CA LYS A 109 23.26 2.43 4.03
C LYS A 109 22.58 2.67 5.38
N TYR A 110 21.25 2.50 5.45
CA TYR A 110 20.51 2.62 6.70
C TYR A 110 20.88 1.51 7.69
N CYS A 111 20.97 0.26 7.21
CA CYS A 111 21.44 -0.86 8.01
C CYS A 111 22.84 -0.62 8.56
N ASP A 112 23.78 -0.16 7.73
CA ASP A 112 25.17 0.07 8.13
C ASP A 112 25.30 1.16 9.19
N THR A 113 24.48 2.22 9.09
CA THR A 113 24.47 3.32 10.06
C THR A 113 24.10 2.85 11.47
N TYR A 114 23.15 1.92 11.57
CA TYR A 114 22.62 1.45 12.86
C TYR A 114 23.01 0.01 13.24
N GLY A 115 23.84 -0.65 12.42
CA GLY A 115 24.27 -2.03 12.65
C GLY A 115 23.14 -3.06 12.54
N LEU A 116 22.23 -2.88 11.59
CA LEU A 116 21.17 -3.86 11.29
C LEU A 116 21.66 -4.91 10.27
N LYS A 117 21.00 -6.06 10.22
CA LYS A 117 21.32 -7.13 9.26
C LYS A 117 20.36 -7.05 8.08
N GLN A 118 20.85 -6.57 6.93
CA GLN A 118 20.06 -6.57 5.72
C GLN A 118 19.94 -7.99 5.17
N GLU A 119 18.72 -8.40 4.86
CA GLU A 119 18.43 -9.57 4.04
C GLU A 119 17.58 -9.17 2.84
N ILE A 120 17.99 -9.59 1.64
CA ILE A 120 17.30 -9.27 0.41
C ILE A 120 16.29 -10.38 0.12
N ILE A 121 15.03 -10.01 -0.07
CA ILE A 121 13.99 -10.91 -0.55
C ILE A 121 13.77 -10.61 -2.03
N GLU A 122 14.31 -11.50 -2.87
CA GLU A 122 14.13 -11.42 -4.32
C GLU A 122 12.68 -11.76 -4.69
N MET A 123 12.10 -10.96 -5.56
CA MET A 123 10.73 -11.13 -6.06
C MET A 123 10.80 -11.41 -7.55
N HIS A 124 10.25 -12.53 -7.98
CA HIS A 124 10.13 -12.95 -9.37
C HIS A 124 8.66 -13.01 -9.77
N TRP A 125 8.38 -12.95 -11.07
CA TRP A 125 7.01 -13.15 -11.56
C TRP A 125 6.40 -14.49 -11.12
N SER A 126 7.21 -15.55 -11.04
CA SER A 126 6.76 -16.86 -10.57
C SER A 126 6.21 -16.82 -9.14
N ASP A 127 6.75 -15.96 -8.26
CA ASP A 127 6.21 -15.81 -6.90
C ASP A 127 4.78 -15.25 -6.93
N PHE A 128 4.50 -14.33 -7.86
CA PHE A 128 3.16 -13.77 -8.05
C PHE A 128 2.22 -14.83 -8.59
N GLU A 129 2.66 -15.67 -9.53
CA GLU A 129 1.85 -16.78 -10.04
C GLU A 129 1.57 -17.84 -8.97
N GLU A 130 2.56 -18.21 -8.18
CA GLU A 130 2.47 -19.28 -7.17
C GLU A 130 1.66 -18.87 -5.94
N LEU A 131 1.80 -17.64 -5.46
CA LEU A 131 1.13 -17.17 -4.24
C LEU A 131 -0.28 -16.63 -4.50
N THR A 132 -0.59 -16.16 -5.71
CA THR A 132 -1.92 -15.59 -6.02
C THR A 132 -3.06 -16.56 -5.68
N PRO A 133 -3.05 -17.86 -6.04
CA PRO A 133 -4.16 -18.77 -5.76
C PRO A 133 -4.54 -18.91 -4.29
N GLU A 134 -3.57 -18.87 -3.37
CA GLU A 134 -3.81 -18.97 -1.93
C GLU A 134 -4.18 -17.63 -1.30
N ILE A 135 -3.72 -16.50 -1.86
CA ILE A 135 -4.13 -15.17 -1.41
C ILE A 135 -5.58 -14.91 -1.81
N LEU A 136 -5.96 -15.19 -3.06
CA LEU A 136 -7.36 -15.07 -3.52
C LEU A 136 -8.32 -15.91 -2.67
N GLU A 137 -7.85 -17.07 -2.21
CA GLU A 137 -8.64 -17.96 -1.35
C GLU A 137 -8.83 -17.43 0.06
N TYR A 138 -7.78 -16.86 0.64
CA TYR A 138 -7.86 -16.25 1.96
C TYR A 138 -8.71 -14.98 1.94
N ASP A 139 -8.51 -14.12 0.95
CA ASP A 139 -9.16 -12.80 0.86
C ASP A 139 -10.62 -12.90 0.45
N GLY A 140 -10.98 -13.90 -0.37
CA GLY A 140 -12.31 -14.02 -0.97
C GLY A 140 -12.62 -12.94 -2.02
N VAL A 141 -11.63 -12.15 -2.42
CA VAL A 141 -11.68 -11.08 -3.43
C VAL A 141 -10.32 -10.94 -4.15
N PRO A 142 -10.26 -10.31 -5.35
CA PRO A 142 -9.01 -9.86 -5.95
C PRO A 142 -8.31 -8.81 -5.08
N PHE A 143 -6.98 -8.70 -5.21
CA PHE A 143 -6.15 -8.00 -4.23
C PHE A 143 -5.05 -7.14 -4.87
N HIS A 144 -4.34 -6.34 -4.07
CA HIS A 144 -3.27 -5.46 -4.56
C HIS A 144 -1.93 -6.20 -4.69
N SER A 145 -1.14 -5.91 -5.73
CA SER A 145 0.14 -6.61 -6.01
C SER A 145 1.15 -6.65 -4.85
N ILE A 146 1.07 -5.69 -3.92
CA ILE A 146 1.94 -5.67 -2.74
C ILE A 146 1.77 -6.91 -1.86
N GLU A 147 0.58 -7.51 -1.83
CA GLU A 147 0.27 -8.60 -0.90
C GLU A 147 1.07 -9.86 -1.21
N VAL A 148 1.41 -10.12 -2.48
CA VAL A 148 2.35 -11.18 -2.85
C VAL A 148 3.69 -10.99 -2.14
N GLN A 149 4.24 -9.77 -2.21
CA GLN A 149 5.54 -9.46 -1.62
C GLN A 149 5.49 -9.58 -0.09
N LEU A 150 4.40 -9.11 0.52
CA LEU A 150 4.20 -9.19 1.96
C LEU A 150 4.00 -10.62 2.46
N VAL A 151 3.23 -11.45 1.75
CA VAL A 151 3.04 -12.87 2.06
C VAL A 151 4.35 -13.64 1.90
N LYS A 152 5.10 -13.41 0.82
CA LYS A 152 6.44 -14.01 0.65
C LYS A 152 7.37 -13.63 1.79
N ALA A 153 7.41 -12.34 2.15
CA ALA A 153 8.21 -11.84 3.26
C ALA A 153 7.80 -12.44 4.61
N ALA A 154 6.50 -12.55 4.87
CA ALA A 154 5.96 -13.14 6.07
C ALA A 154 6.30 -14.64 6.18
N LYS A 155 6.18 -15.40 5.09
CA LYS A 155 6.61 -16.81 5.04
C LYS A 155 8.11 -16.97 5.29
N TYR A 156 8.93 -16.13 4.64
CA TYR A 156 10.38 -16.12 4.83
C TYR A 156 10.76 -15.79 6.28
N ALA A 157 10.18 -14.72 6.85
CA ALA A 157 10.36 -14.34 8.24
C ALA A 157 10.00 -15.47 9.22
N LYS A 158 8.86 -16.15 9.01
CA LYS A 158 8.45 -17.31 9.82
C LYS A 158 9.45 -18.44 9.77
N SER A 159 10.05 -18.71 8.62
CA SER A 159 11.08 -19.76 8.49
C SER A 159 12.31 -19.50 9.36
N GLN A 160 12.57 -18.24 9.71
CA GLN A 160 13.65 -17.80 10.60
C GLN A 160 13.19 -17.61 12.06
N GLY A 161 11.94 -17.96 12.37
CA GLY A 161 11.36 -17.82 13.70
C GLY A 161 10.91 -16.39 14.05
N ILE A 162 10.89 -15.48 13.07
CA ILE A 162 10.33 -14.12 13.18
C ILE A 162 8.81 -14.19 13.04
N ASN A 163 8.09 -13.60 13.98
CA ASN A 163 6.62 -13.53 13.96
C ASN A 163 6.09 -12.09 14.15
N ARG A 164 7.00 -11.11 14.19
CA ARG A 164 6.70 -9.69 14.36
C ARG A 164 7.39 -8.86 13.27
N LEU A 165 6.63 -8.06 12.54
CA LEU A 165 7.17 -7.15 11.52
C LEU A 165 6.86 -5.69 11.84
N ILE A 166 7.87 -4.82 11.74
CA ILE A 166 7.69 -3.37 11.78
C ILE A 166 7.61 -2.86 10.34
N ILE A 167 6.64 -2.00 10.07
CA ILE A 167 6.42 -1.34 8.77
C ILE A 167 6.22 0.16 8.97
N GLY A 168 6.30 0.94 7.90
CA GLY A 168 6.05 2.39 7.92
C GLY A 168 5.16 2.84 6.77
N GLU A 169 4.02 2.17 6.60
CA GLU A 169 3.10 2.40 5.47
C GLU A 169 2.34 3.73 5.62
N SER A 170 1.85 4.02 6.82
CA SER A 170 0.90 5.12 7.04
C SER A 170 1.56 6.51 7.01
N ALA A 171 2.89 6.59 6.95
CA ALA A 171 3.63 7.85 6.98
C ALA A 171 3.27 8.79 5.81
N ASP A 172 3.09 8.24 4.60
CA ASP A 172 2.75 9.03 3.41
C ASP A 172 1.37 9.69 3.54
N LEU A 173 0.40 9.05 4.18
CA LEU A 173 -0.92 9.62 4.36
C LEU A 173 -0.93 10.67 5.47
N ILE A 174 -0.38 10.34 6.62
CA ILE A 174 -0.46 11.17 7.82
C ILE A 174 0.37 12.45 7.69
N PHE A 175 1.53 12.37 7.02
CA PHE A 175 2.48 13.49 6.94
C PHE A 175 2.54 14.15 5.57
N GLY A 176 1.62 13.86 4.65
CA GLY A 176 1.53 14.56 3.37
C GLY A 176 2.60 14.13 2.37
N GLY A 177 2.82 12.82 2.27
CA GLY A 177 3.66 12.18 1.28
C GLY A 177 2.96 11.88 -0.04
N MET A 178 1.64 11.95 -0.11
CA MET A 178 0.86 11.83 -1.37
C MET A 178 0.93 13.10 -2.23
N ASP A 179 2.14 13.61 -2.43
CA ASP A 179 2.50 14.86 -3.10
C ASP A 179 1.76 15.09 -4.43
N LYS A 180 1.66 14.07 -5.30
CA LYS A 180 0.94 14.17 -6.58
C LYS A 180 -0.56 14.35 -6.43
N LEU A 181 -1.18 13.86 -5.36
CA LEU A 181 -2.60 14.08 -5.07
C LEU A 181 -2.79 15.40 -4.30
N LEU A 182 -1.80 15.83 -3.52
CA LEU A 182 -1.81 17.07 -2.75
C LEU A 182 -1.37 18.30 -3.56
N SER A 183 -0.95 18.11 -4.82
CA SER A 183 -0.31 19.13 -5.65
C SER A 183 -1.21 20.31 -6.02
N LYS A 184 -2.53 20.10 -6.02
CA LYS A 184 -3.52 21.13 -6.31
C LYS A 184 -4.84 20.83 -5.60
N ASP A 185 -5.71 21.83 -5.54
CA ASP A 185 -7.12 21.60 -5.22
C ASP A 185 -7.82 21.10 -6.48
N TRP A 186 -8.63 20.06 -6.34
CA TRP A 186 -9.20 19.37 -7.48
C TRP A 186 -10.62 19.83 -7.77
N ASP A 187 -10.92 19.99 -9.06
CA ASP A 187 -12.29 19.89 -9.53
C ASP A 187 -12.75 18.44 -9.43
N PHE A 188 -14.05 18.25 -9.21
CA PHE A 188 -14.64 16.95 -8.97
C PHE A 188 -14.34 15.96 -10.10
N ASN A 189 -14.58 16.36 -11.35
CA ASN A 189 -14.34 15.50 -12.52
C ASN A 189 -12.85 15.17 -12.68
N ASP A 190 -11.98 16.17 -12.56
CA ASP A 190 -10.53 15.98 -12.65
C ASP A 190 -10.03 14.96 -11.61
N PHE A 191 -10.57 14.98 -10.39
CA PHE A 191 -10.16 14.04 -9.35
C PHE A 191 -10.65 12.61 -9.64
N VAL A 192 -11.89 12.45 -10.12
CA VAL A 192 -12.44 11.14 -10.49
C VAL A 192 -11.53 10.49 -11.55
N GLU A 193 -11.22 11.21 -12.63
CA GLU A 193 -10.31 10.72 -13.68
C GLU A 193 -8.89 10.48 -13.16
N ARG A 194 -8.41 11.34 -12.26
CA ARG A 194 -7.06 11.20 -11.70
C ARG A 194 -6.93 9.99 -10.79
N TYR A 195 -7.96 9.67 -9.99
CA TYR A 195 -7.87 8.66 -8.95
C TYR A 195 -8.25 7.26 -9.47
N ASN A 196 -9.25 7.15 -10.36
CA ASN A 196 -9.66 5.86 -10.90
C ASN A 196 -8.46 5.11 -11.50
N PHE A 197 -8.17 3.92 -10.96
CA PHE A 197 -7.08 3.11 -11.49
C PHE A 197 -7.42 2.58 -12.87
N ILE A 198 -8.61 2.03 -13.03
CA ILE A 198 -9.20 1.67 -14.32
C ILE A 198 -10.66 2.10 -14.29
N ASN A 199 -11.07 2.91 -15.28
CA ASN A 199 -12.47 3.25 -15.49
C ASN A 199 -13.22 1.96 -15.89
N PRO A 200 -14.20 1.47 -15.10
CA PRO A 200 -14.85 0.19 -15.38
C PRO A 200 -15.53 0.13 -16.75
N GLU A 201 -16.05 1.26 -17.23
CA GLU A 201 -16.74 1.35 -18.52
C GLU A 201 -15.84 1.08 -19.73
N ASP A 202 -14.54 1.40 -19.61
CA ASP A 202 -13.57 1.23 -20.68
C ASP A 202 -13.24 -0.25 -20.92
N ILE A 203 -13.43 -1.11 -19.92
CA ILE A 203 -12.93 -2.49 -19.95
C ILE A 203 -13.97 -3.56 -19.63
N LEU A 204 -15.06 -3.26 -18.93
CA LEU A 204 -16.13 -4.21 -18.64
C LEU A 204 -17.31 -4.04 -19.60
N LYS A 205 -17.89 -5.16 -20.06
CA LYS A 205 -19.13 -5.14 -20.84
C LYS A 205 -20.31 -4.70 -19.99
N GLU A 206 -20.37 -5.19 -18.75
CA GLU A 206 -21.35 -4.79 -17.75
C GLU A 206 -20.63 -4.17 -16.55
N TYR A 207 -21.02 -2.97 -16.17
CA TYR A 207 -20.41 -2.21 -15.09
C TYR A 207 -21.48 -1.42 -14.33
N ILE A 208 -21.11 -0.93 -13.16
CA ILE A 208 -21.90 0.05 -12.42
C ILE A 208 -21.20 1.40 -12.41
N ASN A 209 -21.98 2.46 -12.21
CA ASN A 209 -21.45 3.80 -12.08
C ASN A 209 -20.76 3.95 -10.71
N ILE A 210 -19.43 3.98 -10.69
CA ILE A 210 -18.63 4.16 -9.47
C ILE A 210 -18.61 5.61 -8.97
N ARG A 211 -19.17 6.55 -9.74
CA ARG A 211 -19.17 7.99 -9.41
C ARG A 211 -19.92 8.28 -8.12
N GLU A 212 -20.92 7.47 -7.77
CA GLU A 212 -21.65 7.57 -6.50
C GLU A 212 -20.75 7.50 -5.26
N VAL A 213 -19.59 6.84 -5.35
CA VAL A 213 -18.60 6.82 -4.27
C VAL A 213 -18.02 8.22 -4.05
N TYR A 214 -17.70 8.93 -5.13
CA TYR A 214 -17.13 10.27 -5.11
C TYR A 214 -18.15 11.35 -4.72
N GLU A 215 -19.42 11.18 -5.09
CA GLU A 215 -20.48 12.17 -4.82
C GLU A 215 -20.61 12.52 -3.32
N LYS A 216 -20.27 11.58 -2.43
CA LYS A 216 -20.24 11.80 -0.97
C LYS A 216 -19.23 12.87 -0.51
N TYR A 217 -18.26 13.18 -1.36
CA TYR A 217 -17.17 14.12 -1.11
C TYR A 217 -17.29 15.39 -1.96
N ARG A 218 -18.37 15.56 -2.73
CA ARG A 218 -18.56 16.76 -3.55
C ARG A 218 -18.73 18.00 -2.67
N LEU A 219 -18.01 19.06 -3.04
CA LEU A 219 -18.08 20.38 -2.43
C LEU A 219 -18.77 21.38 -3.39
N PRO A 220 -19.19 22.57 -2.90
CA PRO A 220 -19.72 23.62 -3.76
C PRO A 220 -18.77 24.01 -4.90
N LYS A 221 -19.35 24.54 -5.99
CA LYS A 221 -18.61 24.94 -7.21
C LYS A 221 -17.85 23.78 -7.89
N ASP A 222 -18.42 22.58 -7.84
CA ASP A 222 -17.85 21.37 -8.44
C ASP A 222 -16.42 21.04 -7.99
N LYS A 223 -16.09 21.37 -6.74
CA LYS A 223 -14.88 20.91 -6.06
C LYS A 223 -15.12 19.57 -5.37
N ILE A 224 -14.06 18.96 -4.86
CA ILE A 224 -14.12 17.72 -4.09
C ILE A 224 -13.26 17.80 -2.83
N ASP A 225 -13.75 17.25 -1.73
CA ASP A 225 -13.00 17.01 -0.50
C ASP A 225 -12.11 15.78 -0.68
N PHE A 226 -11.03 15.96 -1.45
CA PHE A 226 -10.12 14.87 -1.79
C PHE A 226 -9.31 14.37 -0.58
N LEU A 227 -9.11 15.22 0.44
CA LEU A 227 -8.45 14.82 1.68
C LEU A 227 -9.31 13.81 2.43
N LYS A 228 -10.59 14.12 2.63
CA LYS A 228 -11.53 13.18 3.24
C LYS A 228 -11.71 11.91 2.42
N PHE A 229 -11.71 12.03 1.08
CA PHE A 229 -11.72 10.84 0.21
C PHE A 229 -10.47 9.98 0.42
N MET A 230 -9.27 10.57 0.51
CA MET A 230 -8.04 9.84 0.79
C MET A 230 -8.09 9.12 2.15
N ASP A 231 -8.59 9.78 3.19
CA ASP A 231 -8.72 9.19 4.53
C ASP A 231 -9.73 8.04 4.57
N GLU A 232 -10.86 8.17 3.88
CA GLU A 232 -11.96 7.20 3.96
C GLU A 232 -11.93 6.10 2.89
N ILE A 233 -11.14 6.27 1.82
CA ILE A 233 -11.05 5.32 0.70
C ILE A 233 -9.63 4.79 0.56
N PHE A 234 -8.66 5.66 0.26
CA PHE A 234 -7.29 5.24 -0.02
C PHE A 234 -6.59 4.64 1.20
N ALA A 235 -6.75 5.25 2.38
CA ALA A 235 -6.15 4.71 3.61
C ALA A 235 -6.67 3.31 3.93
N ILE A 236 -7.97 3.08 3.73
CA ILE A 236 -8.59 1.77 3.95
C ILE A 236 -8.08 0.76 2.95
N GLU A 237 -8.03 1.12 1.66
CA GLU A 237 -7.52 0.23 0.61
C GLU A 237 -6.07 -0.19 0.89
N SER A 238 -5.18 0.78 1.06
CA SER A 238 -3.76 0.52 1.29
C SER A 238 -3.52 -0.33 2.54
N SER A 239 -4.15 0.02 3.67
CA SER A 239 -4.02 -0.74 4.91
C SER A 239 -4.66 -2.14 4.87
N THR A 240 -5.68 -2.35 4.03
CA THR A 240 -6.33 -3.67 3.88
C THR A 240 -5.34 -4.70 3.34
N SER A 241 -4.51 -4.33 2.37
CA SER A 241 -3.50 -5.23 1.80
C SER A 241 -2.47 -5.70 2.83
N TYR A 242 -2.01 -4.81 3.71
CA TYR A 242 -1.08 -5.19 4.78
C TYR A 242 -1.76 -6.06 5.84
N MET A 243 -3.00 -5.72 6.22
CA MET A 243 -3.79 -6.50 7.17
C MET A 243 -4.01 -7.93 6.65
N HIS A 244 -4.41 -8.11 5.39
CA HIS A 244 -4.65 -9.43 4.79
C HIS A 244 -3.38 -10.27 4.75
N ALA A 245 -2.30 -9.74 4.17
CA ALA A 245 -1.05 -10.47 4.02
C ALA A 245 -0.51 -10.98 5.37
N PHE A 246 -0.51 -10.13 6.40
CA PHE A 246 0.01 -10.51 7.71
C PHE A 246 -0.96 -11.40 8.50
N ASN A 247 -2.27 -11.16 8.44
CA ASN A 247 -3.25 -12.03 9.10
C ASN A 247 -3.26 -13.44 8.48
N LYS A 248 -3.14 -13.55 7.15
CA LYS A 248 -3.04 -14.82 6.44
C LYS A 248 -1.89 -15.66 6.96
N GLU A 249 -0.74 -15.03 7.18
CA GLU A 249 0.46 -15.72 7.63
C GLU A 249 0.59 -15.78 9.16
N GLY A 250 -0.31 -15.15 9.92
CA GLY A 250 -0.23 -15.10 11.38
C GLY A 250 0.96 -14.28 11.89
N ILE A 251 1.36 -13.24 11.15
CA ILE A 251 2.38 -12.28 11.55
C ILE A 251 1.70 -11.14 12.32
N GLU A 252 2.20 -10.85 13.52
CA GLU A 252 1.85 -9.62 14.22
C GLU A 252 2.66 -8.48 13.58
N TYR A 253 2.05 -7.32 13.34
CA TYR A 253 2.77 -6.19 12.74
C TYR A 253 2.53 -4.88 13.48
N LEU A 254 3.51 -3.99 13.40
CA LEU A 254 3.47 -2.64 13.94
C LEU A 254 3.75 -1.63 12.83
N ASP A 255 2.79 -0.74 12.60
CA ASP A 255 3.03 0.56 11.97
C ASP A 255 2.96 1.65 13.06
N PRO A 256 4.10 2.20 13.52
CA PRO A 256 4.10 3.26 14.53
C PRO A 256 3.37 4.52 14.07
N TYR A 257 3.46 4.86 12.77
CA TYR A 257 2.82 6.05 12.23
C TYR A 257 1.30 5.93 12.28
N SER A 258 0.74 4.73 12.12
CA SER A 258 -0.72 4.50 12.20
C SER A 258 -1.37 4.87 13.54
N PHE A 259 -0.58 5.16 14.58
CA PHE A 259 -1.04 5.66 15.89
C PHE A 259 -1.03 7.19 15.99
N MET A 260 -0.64 7.92 14.95
CA MET A 260 -0.42 9.36 15.01
C MET A 260 -1.54 10.12 14.32
N LYS A 261 -1.84 11.31 14.85
CA LYS A 261 -2.72 12.28 14.20
C LYS A 261 -2.11 13.67 14.31
N MET A 262 -1.96 14.35 13.18
CA MET A 262 -1.51 15.74 13.15
C MET A 262 -2.49 16.63 13.91
N THR A 263 -1.98 17.48 14.82
CA THR A 263 -2.82 18.44 15.55
C THR A 263 -3.22 19.62 14.69
N GLU A 264 -2.42 19.92 13.67
CA GLU A 264 -2.65 20.99 12.69
C GLU A 264 -2.89 20.37 11.31
N PRO A 265 -3.69 20.99 10.44
CA PRO A 265 -3.80 20.57 9.05
C PRO A 265 -2.43 20.53 8.34
N LEU A 266 -2.29 19.66 7.35
CA LEU A 266 -1.08 19.60 6.51
C LEU A 266 -0.77 20.98 5.91
N ASP A 267 0.49 21.40 5.97
CA ASP A 267 0.94 22.60 5.27
C ASP A 267 1.04 22.31 3.76
N LEU A 268 -0.08 22.48 3.07
CA LEU A 268 -0.18 22.26 1.63
C LEU A 268 0.74 23.20 0.84
N LYS A 269 1.08 24.39 1.37
CA LYS A 269 1.98 25.32 0.70
C LYS A 269 3.40 24.74 0.65
N ARG A 270 3.89 24.18 1.75
CA ARG A 270 5.20 23.49 1.78
C ARG A 270 5.22 22.28 0.86
N ILE A 271 4.19 21.44 0.93
CA ILE A 271 4.09 20.24 0.09
C ILE A 271 4.12 20.60 -1.40
N ARG A 272 3.32 21.59 -1.81
CA ARG A 272 3.26 22.07 -3.21
C ARG A 272 4.55 22.75 -3.68
N ASN A 273 5.37 23.23 -2.76
CA ASN A 273 6.70 23.81 -3.04
C ASN A 273 7.86 22.80 -2.95
N GLY A 274 7.56 21.49 -2.98
CA GLY A 274 8.59 20.45 -3.06
C GLY A 274 9.07 19.91 -1.71
N GLU A 275 8.37 20.20 -0.61
CA GLU A 275 8.67 19.66 0.73
C GLU A 275 7.56 18.71 1.25
N PRO A 276 7.25 17.60 0.55
CA PRO A 276 6.31 16.61 1.09
C PRO A 276 6.91 15.91 2.32
N LYS A 277 6.06 15.52 3.28
CA LYS A 277 6.50 14.91 4.54
C LYS A 277 7.53 15.72 5.30
N TYR A 278 7.35 17.04 5.39
CA TYR A 278 8.35 17.95 5.98
C TYR A 278 8.80 17.54 7.39
N LEU A 279 7.90 17.08 8.27
CA LEU A 279 8.28 16.58 9.61
C LEU A 279 9.09 15.28 9.55
N ILE A 280 8.74 14.36 8.64
CA ILE A 280 9.47 13.10 8.46
C ILE A 280 10.84 13.35 7.82
N ARG A 281 10.94 14.30 6.89
CA ARG A 281 12.23 14.74 6.32
C ARG A 281 13.14 15.35 7.37
N GLU A 282 12.59 16.21 8.23
CA GLU A 282 13.32 16.81 9.34
C GLU A 282 13.79 15.75 10.36
N LEU A 283 12.91 14.80 10.72
CA LEU A 283 13.29 13.70 11.59
C LEU A 283 14.33 12.78 10.92
N PHE A 284 14.21 12.50 9.62
CA PHE A 284 15.21 11.72 8.89
C PHE A 284 16.57 12.41 8.93
N ALA A 285 16.63 13.73 8.68
CA ALA A 285 17.89 14.49 8.76
C ALA A 285 18.49 14.47 10.18
N LYS A 286 17.66 14.49 11.23
CA LYS A 286 18.11 14.31 12.62
C LYS A 286 18.72 12.93 12.87
N ARG A 287 18.19 11.87 12.24
CA ARG A 287 18.64 10.48 12.43
C ARG A 287 19.81 10.09 11.52
N TYR A 288 19.86 10.63 10.31
CA TYR A 288 20.88 10.36 9.31
C TYR A 288 21.55 11.67 8.84
N PRO A 289 22.30 12.37 9.71
CA PRO A 289 22.85 13.70 9.41
C PRO A 289 23.83 13.71 8.24
N ASP A 290 24.50 12.58 7.99
CA ASP A 290 25.49 12.42 6.92
C ASP A 290 24.89 11.93 5.59
N LEU A 291 23.58 11.60 5.56
CA LEU A 291 22.91 11.13 4.35
C LEU A 291 22.05 12.23 3.74
N LYS A 292 22.17 12.40 2.42
CA LYS A 292 21.22 13.21 1.66
C LYS A 292 19.83 12.59 1.75
N ILE A 293 18.81 13.41 2.01
CA ILE A 293 17.41 12.98 1.94
C ILE A 293 17.13 12.46 0.52
N PRO A 294 16.70 11.20 0.35
CA PRO A 294 16.44 10.63 -0.96
C PRO A 294 15.21 11.28 -1.61
N ASP A 295 15.19 11.26 -2.95
CA ASP A 295 13.99 11.60 -3.71
C ASP A 295 12.94 10.49 -3.55
N LYS A 296 11.66 10.88 -3.59
CA LYS A 296 10.58 9.90 -3.49
C LYS A 296 10.51 9.10 -4.78
N ILE A 297 10.68 7.78 -4.66
CA ILE A 297 10.46 6.82 -5.73
C ILE A 297 9.26 5.94 -5.38
N PRO A 298 8.50 5.44 -6.38
CA PRO A 298 7.43 4.47 -6.14
C PRO A 298 7.99 3.19 -5.54
N MET A 299 7.23 2.57 -4.63
CA MET A 299 7.57 1.25 -4.09
C MET A 299 7.82 0.25 -5.23
N PRO A 300 8.93 -0.51 -5.20
CA PRO A 300 9.30 -1.40 -6.29
C PRO A 300 8.25 -2.50 -6.47
N ARG A 301 7.62 -2.48 -7.65
CA ARG A 301 6.71 -3.50 -8.17
C ARG A 301 7.00 -3.58 -9.66
N ALA A 302 7.64 -4.65 -10.13
CA ALA A 302 8.05 -4.77 -11.52
C ALA A 302 6.91 -5.24 -12.45
N THR A 303 5.68 -4.81 -12.18
CA THR A 303 4.47 -5.17 -12.93
C THR A 303 4.56 -4.72 -14.38
N GLU A 304 5.19 -3.57 -14.65
CA GLU A 304 5.43 -3.08 -16.02
C GLU A 304 6.30 -4.05 -16.82
N GLN A 305 7.35 -4.57 -16.19
CA GLN A 305 8.28 -5.51 -16.79
C GLN A 305 7.65 -6.90 -16.94
N TRP A 306 7.10 -7.46 -15.85
CA TRP A 306 6.56 -8.82 -15.82
C TRP A 306 5.34 -8.99 -16.72
N LEU A 307 4.47 -7.97 -16.80
CA LEU A 307 3.26 -8.01 -17.63
C LEU A 307 3.44 -7.31 -18.98
N LYS A 308 4.67 -7.04 -19.41
CA LYS A 308 4.95 -6.38 -20.69
C LYS A 308 4.34 -7.12 -21.89
N ALA A 309 4.46 -8.45 -21.89
CA ALA A 309 3.99 -9.31 -22.98
C ALA A 309 2.54 -9.79 -22.80
N TRP A 310 1.93 -9.56 -21.64
CA TRP A 310 0.55 -9.98 -21.36
C TRP A 310 -0.42 -9.24 -22.29
N LYS A 311 -1.32 -9.99 -22.93
CA LYS A 311 -2.19 -9.50 -24.01
C LYS A 311 -3.50 -8.88 -23.52
N GLY A 312 -3.71 -8.83 -22.21
CA GLY A 312 -4.97 -8.43 -21.59
C GLY A 312 -5.85 -9.64 -21.25
N PRO A 313 -6.96 -9.39 -20.53
CA PRO A 313 -7.86 -10.45 -20.11
C PRO A 313 -8.64 -11.02 -21.29
N GLN A 314 -8.95 -12.31 -21.23
CA GLN A 314 -9.61 -13.11 -22.26
C GLN A 314 -11.06 -13.46 -21.93
N ARG A 315 -11.48 -13.33 -20.66
CA ARG A 315 -12.83 -13.71 -20.26
C ARG A 315 -13.93 -12.84 -20.88
N VAL A 316 -15.15 -13.37 -20.91
CA VAL A 316 -16.31 -12.77 -21.58
C VAL A 316 -16.80 -11.48 -20.93
N GLU A 317 -16.49 -11.23 -19.67
CA GLU A 317 -16.87 -10.02 -18.94
C GLU A 317 -16.12 -8.78 -19.48
N PHE A 318 -14.94 -8.99 -20.07
CA PHE A 318 -14.08 -7.92 -20.55
C PHE A 318 -14.36 -7.56 -22.01
N ARG A 319 -14.21 -6.28 -22.32
CA ARG A 319 -14.21 -5.76 -23.69
C ARG A 319 -12.89 -6.16 -24.37
N GLN A 320 -12.99 -6.66 -25.60
CA GLN A 320 -11.82 -6.97 -26.42
C GLN A 320 -11.20 -5.67 -26.93
N GLY A 321 -9.88 -5.50 -26.80
CA GLY A 321 -9.14 -4.41 -27.47
C GLY A 321 -8.72 -3.19 -26.62
N GLY A 322 -8.53 -3.34 -25.30
CA GLY A 322 -7.95 -2.28 -24.46
C GLY A 322 -6.41 -2.27 -24.52
N GLY A 323 -5.81 -1.43 -25.37
CA GLY A 323 -4.37 -1.19 -25.40
C GLY A 323 -3.99 0.03 -24.54
N GLY A 324 -2.78 0.03 -23.96
CA GLY A 324 -2.23 1.21 -23.27
C GLY A 324 -2.26 1.18 -21.73
N PHE A 325 -2.61 0.05 -21.11
CA PHE A 325 -2.54 -0.11 -19.65
C PHE A 325 -1.09 -0.08 -19.15
N SER A 326 -0.86 0.63 -18.05
CA SER A 326 0.36 0.51 -17.25
C SER A 326 0.48 -0.88 -16.60
N GLY A 327 1.67 -1.25 -16.15
CA GLY A 327 1.92 -2.49 -15.42
C GLY A 327 0.96 -2.72 -14.25
N ASP A 328 0.71 -1.70 -13.45
CA ASP A 328 -0.20 -1.79 -12.30
C ASP A 328 -1.65 -2.04 -12.74
N GLN A 329 -2.12 -1.40 -13.82
CA GLN A 329 -3.44 -1.65 -14.37
C GLN A 329 -3.55 -3.06 -14.96
N LYS A 330 -2.50 -3.53 -15.64
CA LYS A 330 -2.42 -4.92 -16.12
C LYS A 330 -2.51 -5.91 -14.98
N TRP A 331 -1.86 -5.63 -13.85
CA TRP A 331 -1.96 -6.47 -12.65
C TRP A 331 -3.40 -6.57 -12.15
N LEU A 332 -4.13 -5.45 -12.03
CA LEU A 332 -5.53 -5.47 -11.57
C LEU A 332 -6.39 -6.35 -12.47
N LEU A 333 -6.28 -6.18 -13.78
CA LEU A 333 -7.04 -6.99 -14.74
C LEU A 333 -6.66 -8.47 -14.68
N TRP A 334 -5.37 -8.78 -14.60
CA TRP A 334 -4.88 -10.16 -14.47
C TRP A 334 -5.37 -10.80 -13.16
N CYS A 335 -5.28 -10.10 -12.04
CA CYS A 335 -5.70 -10.59 -10.72
C CYS A 335 -7.22 -10.83 -10.69
N LEU A 336 -8.00 -9.90 -11.23
CA LEU A 336 -9.45 -10.07 -11.36
C LEU A 336 -9.79 -11.27 -12.25
N GLU A 337 -9.13 -11.44 -13.40
CA GLU A 337 -9.33 -12.59 -14.27
C GLU A 337 -9.02 -13.91 -13.55
N LYS A 338 -7.89 -14.00 -12.84
CA LYS A 338 -7.54 -15.19 -12.05
C LYS A 338 -8.54 -15.50 -10.94
N PHE A 339 -9.08 -14.46 -10.30
CA PHE A 339 -10.14 -14.64 -9.32
C PHE A 339 -11.42 -15.21 -9.94
N LEU A 340 -11.86 -14.63 -11.07
CA LEU A 340 -13.04 -15.11 -11.78
C LEU A 340 -12.83 -16.54 -12.31
N ASP A 341 -11.66 -16.87 -12.85
CA ASP A 341 -11.33 -18.24 -13.30
C ASP A 341 -11.39 -19.27 -12.17
N LYS A 342 -11.01 -18.88 -10.95
CA LYS A 342 -11.01 -19.78 -9.79
C LYS A 342 -12.43 -20.08 -9.27
N TYR A 343 -13.33 -19.10 -9.30
CA TYR A 343 -14.62 -19.19 -8.59
C TYR A 343 -15.86 -19.22 -9.49
N ASP A 344 -15.76 -18.71 -10.71
CA ASP A 344 -16.84 -18.80 -11.67
C ASP A 344 -16.80 -20.19 -12.30
N LYS A 345 -17.62 -21.11 -11.77
CA LYS A 345 -17.83 -22.42 -12.40
C LYS A 345 -18.43 -22.18 -13.79
N GLN A 346 -17.67 -22.49 -14.84
CA GLN A 346 -18.19 -22.49 -16.21
C GLN A 346 -19.39 -23.41 -16.36
#